data_AF-A0A838URN6-F1
#
_entry.id   AF-A0A838URN6-F1
#
_cell.length_a   1.000
_cell.length_b   1.000
_cell.length_c   1.000
_cell.angle_alpha   90.00
_cell.angle_beta   90.00
_cell.angle_gamma   90.00
#
_symmetry.space_group_name_H-M   'P 1'
#
loop_
_entity.id
_entity.type
_entity.pdbx_description
1 polymer ?
#
loop_
_entity_poly.entity_id
_entity_poly.type
_entity_poly.pdbx_seq_one_letter_code
_entity_poly.pdbx_strand_id
1 'polypeptide(L)'
;AATVQLHGAAHQMYPLMTIPADFAGRQIAVGLYNPGVGNGDVTVRLVPPASGGTVTYPSWARMTTVGGLPAIQTSLAGDNRYHGKWVRLLVTLPPDYAGGQWQIAWDSTAAPAATTLMTTTATLIGKPVQLITG
;
A
#
# COMPACT_ATOMS: atom_id res chain seq x y z
N ALA A 1 -3.64 -8.07 10.17
CA ALA A 1 -3.27 -6.65 10.01
C ALA A 1 -1.89 -6.47 10.60
N ALA A 2 -1.03 -5.68 9.97
CA ALA A 2 0.28 -5.31 10.52
C ALA A 2 0.25 -3.81 10.89
N THR A 3 0.73 -3.47 12.07
CA THR A 3 0.97 -2.07 12.46
C THR A 3 2.45 -1.81 12.39
N VAL A 4 2.81 -0.71 11.74
CA VAL A 4 4.17 -0.30 11.51
C VAL A 4 4.39 1.05 12.18
N GLN A 5 5.46 1.16 12.96
CA GLN A 5 5.90 2.43 13.53
C GLN A 5 6.77 3.18 12.52
N LEU A 6 6.47 4.46 12.31
CA LEU A 6 7.26 5.29 11.41
C LEU A 6 8.48 5.85 12.13
N HIS A 7 9.66 5.42 11.72
CA HIS A 7 10.94 5.80 12.34
C HIS A 7 11.51 7.12 11.80
N GLY A 8 10.85 8.26 12.05
CA GLY A 8 11.45 9.61 11.92
C GLY A 8 12.18 9.97 10.61
N ALA A 9 11.91 9.29 9.50
CA ALA A 9 12.56 9.52 8.22
C ALA A 9 11.53 9.97 7.19
N ALA A 10 11.93 10.88 6.32
CA ALA A 10 11.10 11.42 5.25
C ALA A 10 10.70 10.34 4.23
N HIS A 11 11.54 9.32 4.01
CA HIS A 11 11.22 8.20 3.14
C HIS A 11 11.41 6.88 3.87
N GLN A 12 10.39 6.02 3.85
CA GLN A 12 10.41 4.73 4.52
C GLN A 12 9.69 3.68 3.66
N MET A 13 10.26 2.47 3.63
CA MET A 13 9.66 1.33 2.93
C MET A 13 9.40 0.20 3.92
N TYR A 14 8.22 -0.41 3.80
CA TYR A 14 7.77 -1.47 4.70
C TYR A 14 7.30 -2.68 3.92
N PRO A 15 7.67 -3.89 4.35
CA PRO A 15 7.14 -5.10 3.74
C PRO A 15 5.63 -5.19 3.99
N LEU A 16 4.84 -5.38 2.94
CA LEU A 16 3.39 -5.57 3.04
C LEU A 16 3.04 -7.05 3.06
N MET A 17 3.39 -7.76 1.99
CA MET A 17 3.20 -9.20 1.86
C MET A 17 4.05 -9.76 0.73
N THR A 18 4.36 -11.06 0.81
CA THR A 18 4.91 -11.82 -0.32
C THR A 18 3.79 -12.52 -1.05
N ILE A 19 3.75 -12.41 -2.38
CA ILE A 19 2.71 -13.01 -3.21
C ILE A 19 3.37 -14.00 -4.18
N PRO A 20 2.94 -15.28 -4.17
CA PRO A 20 3.47 -16.28 -5.10
C PRO A 20 3.06 -16.00 -6.55
N ALA A 21 3.83 -16.55 -7.50
CA ALA A 21 3.53 -16.47 -8.94
C ALA A 21 2.19 -17.11 -9.31
N ASP A 22 1.72 -18.12 -8.57
CA ASP A 22 0.44 -18.81 -8.79
C ASP A 22 -0.80 -17.90 -8.65
N PHE A 23 -0.62 -16.68 -8.15
CA PHE A 23 -1.66 -15.65 -8.11
C PHE A 23 -1.66 -14.74 -9.35
N ALA A 24 -0.88 -15.04 -10.40
CA ALA A 24 -0.94 -14.33 -11.66
C ALA A 24 -2.39 -14.25 -12.20
N GLY A 25 -2.77 -13.07 -12.72
CA GLY A 25 -4.15 -12.78 -13.15
C GLY A 25 -5.18 -12.63 -12.01
N ARG A 26 -4.77 -12.69 -10.73
CA ARG A 26 -5.67 -12.55 -9.57
C ARG A 26 -5.67 -11.14 -8.99
N GLN A 27 -6.54 -10.94 -8.00
CA GLN A 27 -6.67 -9.68 -7.30
C GLN A 27 -6.21 -9.77 -5.84
N ILE A 28 -5.73 -8.64 -5.33
CA ILE A 28 -5.30 -8.46 -3.95
C ILE A 28 -6.05 -7.26 -3.40
N ALA A 29 -6.69 -7.42 -2.24
CA ALA A 29 -7.22 -6.27 -1.52
C ALA A 29 -6.19 -5.76 -0.51
N VAL A 30 -5.95 -4.46 -0.53
CA VAL A 30 -5.07 -3.78 0.42
C VAL A 30 -5.85 -2.72 1.18
N GLY A 31 -5.77 -2.73 2.50
CA GLY A 31 -6.27 -1.69 3.37
C GLY A 31 -5.12 -0.87 3.95
N LEU A 32 -5.21 0.45 3.84
CA LEU A 32 -4.31 1.40 4.48
C LEU A 32 -5.10 2.19 5.51
N TYR A 33 -4.61 2.23 6.74
CA TYR A 33 -5.17 3.00 7.83
C TYR A 33 -4.14 3.99 8.34
N ASN A 34 -4.48 5.27 8.25
CA ASN A 34 -3.70 6.34 8.83
C ASN A 34 -4.37 6.75 10.16
N PRO A 35 -3.83 6.34 11.32
CA PRO A 35 -4.34 6.73 12.63
C PRO A 35 -4.16 8.24 12.92
N GLY A 36 -3.45 8.98 12.06
CA GLY A 36 -3.46 10.43 12.03
C GLY A 36 -2.45 11.07 12.97
N VAL A 37 -1.23 11.28 12.46
CA VAL A 37 -0.32 12.30 12.99
C VAL A 37 0.73 12.61 11.92
N GLY A 38 0.55 13.70 11.19
CA GLY A 38 1.49 14.16 10.18
C GLY A 38 1.45 15.67 10.06
N ASN A 39 2.63 16.30 10.19
CA ASN A 39 2.86 17.66 9.71
C ASN A 39 3.44 17.59 8.29
N GLY A 40 3.10 18.56 7.45
CA GLY A 40 3.59 18.62 6.07
C GLY A 40 2.81 17.72 5.11
N ASP A 41 3.44 17.43 3.99
CA ASP A 41 2.85 16.62 2.93
C ASP A 41 3.25 15.17 3.16
N VAL A 42 2.28 14.27 3.01
CA VAL A 42 2.47 12.85 3.22
C VAL A 42 1.79 12.10 2.09
N THR A 43 2.53 11.20 1.47
CA THR A 43 2.03 10.30 0.43
C THR A 43 2.35 8.86 0.78
N VAL A 44 1.45 7.95 0.37
CA VAL A 44 1.58 6.51 0.57
C VAL A 44 1.36 5.81 -0.76
N ARG A 45 2.24 4.89 -1.12
CA ARG A 45 2.15 4.14 -2.39
C ARG A 45 2.48 2.67 -2.21
N LEU A 46 1.87 1.85 -3.05
CA LEU A 46 2.27 0.45 -3.20
C LEU A 46 3.47 0.37 -4.12
N VAL A 47 4.47 -0.39 -3.70
CA VAL A 47 5.68 -0.65 -4.48
C VAL A 47 5.64 -2.12 -4.89
N PRO A 48 5.44 -2.40 -6.18
CA PRO A 48 5.46 -3.76 -6.68
C PRO A 48 6.88 -4.35 -6.68
N PRO A 49 7.01 -5.69 -6.77
CA PRO A 49 8.25 -6.30 -7.23
C PRO A 49 8.50 -5.99 -8.72
N ALA A 50 9.58 -6.53 -9.29
CA ALA A 50 10.01 -6.24 -10.67
C ALA A 50 8.89 -6.37 -11.73
N SER A 51 7.99 -7.36 -11.60
CA SER A 51 6.73 -7.42 -12.35
C SER A 51 5.58 -6.95 -11.45
N GLY A 52 5.09 -5.73 -11.65
CA GLY A 52 4.01 -5.18 -10.85
C GLY A 52 2.61 -5.57 -11.30
N GLY A 53 1.62 -5.00 -10.61
CA GLY A 53 0.21 -5.09 -10.98
C GLY A 53 -0.43 -3.72 -11.10
N THR A 54 -1.61 -3.68 -11.70
CA THR A 54 -2.39 -2.44 -11.81
C THR A 54 -3.12 -2.20 -10.50
N VAL A 55 -2.88 -1.05 -9.87
CA VAL A 55 -3.57 -0.65 -8.64
C VAL A 55 -4.77 0.22 -8.98
N THR A 56 -5.95 -0.21 -8.56
CA THR A 56 -7.19 0.55 -8.60
C THR A 56 -7.39 1.29 -7.28
N TYR A 57 -7.47 2.62 -7.37
CA TYR A 57 -7.68 3.52 -6.24
C TYR A 57 -9.14 3.98 -6.17
N PRO A 58 -9.69 4.25 -4.98
CA PRO A 58 -11.01 4.86 -4.84
C PRO A 58 -11.06 6.23 -5.53
N SER A 59 -12.15 6.55 -6.22
CA SER A 59 -12.31 7.81 -6.96
C SER A 59 -12.25 9.06 -6.08
N TRP A 60 -12.57 8.93 -4.79
CA TRP A 60 -12.48 10.01 -3.81
C TRP A 60 -11.08 10.19 -3.23
N ALA A 61 -10.14 9.28 -3.50
CA ALA A 61 -8.78 9.40 -3.03
C ALA A 61 -8.06 10.51 -3.79
N ARG A 62 -7.46 11.45 -3.05
CA ARG A 62 -6.51 12.43 -3.58
C ARG A 62 -5.24 11.69 -4.01
N MET A 63 -4.98 11.72 -5.31
CA MET A 63 -3.85 11.04 -5.94
C MET A 63 -2.76 12.02 -6.35
N THR A 64 -1.53 11.55 -6.37
CA THR A 64 -0.35 12.20 -6.94
C THR A 64 0.60 11.12 -7.48
N THR A 65 1.78 11.50 -7.94
CA THR A 65 2.82 10.58 -8.43
C THR A 65 4.11 10.81 -7.65
N VAL A 66 4.71 9.73 -7.14
CA VAL A 66 6.02 9.75 -6.46
C VAL A 66 6.89 8.64 -7.03
N GLY A 67 8.09 8.98 -7.50
CA GLY A 67 9.00 8.01 -8.11
C GLY A 67 8.40 7.28 -9.33
N GLY A 68 7.55 7.96 -10.10
CA GLY A 68 6.85 7.38 -11.26
C GLY A 68 5.67 6.47 -10.91
N LEU A 69 5.34 6.29 -9.62
CA LEU A 69 4.24 5.44 -9.17
C LEU A 69 3.08 6.28 -8.62
N PRO A 70 1.82 5.85 -8.86
CA PRO A 70 0.66 6.48 -8.22
C PRO A 70 0.76 6.39 -6.70
N ALA A 71 0.51 7.51 -6.03
CA ALA A 71 0.57 7.64 -4.59
C ALA A 71 -0.69 8.35 -4.07
N ILE A 72 -1.17 7.90 -2.92
CA ILE A 72 -2.29 8.53 -2.20
C ILE A 72 -1.70 9.66 -1.36
N GLN A 73 -2.11 10.90 -1.62
CA GLN A 73 -1.73 12.02 -0.77
C GLN A 73 -2.62 12.04 0.47
N THR A 74 -2.07 11.57 1.59
CA THR A 74 -2.78 11.41 2.87
C THR A 74 -2.77 12.67 3.72
N SER A 75 -1.77 13.53 3.51
CA SER A 75 -1.72 14.89 4.06
C SER A 75 -1.19 15.86 3.02
N LEU A 76 -1.74 17.08 2.99
CA LEU A 76 -1.25 18.21 2.19
C LEU A 76 -1.29 19.46 3.08
N ALA A 77 -0.14 20.09 3.31
CA ALA A 77 0.02 21.23 4.20
C ALA A 77 -0.60 20.99 5.60
N GLY A 78 -0.52 19.76 6.11
CA GLY A 78 -1.11 19.36 7.40
C GLY A 78 -2.59 19.00 7.37
N ASP A 79 -3.28 19.09 6.22
CA ASP A 79 -4.66 18.58 6.05
C ASP A 79 -4.67 17.04 6.02
N ASN A 80 -4.88 16.43 7.18
CA ASN A 80 -4.89 14.98 7.37
C ASN A 80 -6.25 14.35 6.97
N ARG A 81 -6.58 14.38 5.67
CA ARG A 81 -7.89 14.00 5.10
C ARG A 81 -8.38 12.58 5.45
N TYR A 82 -7.46 11.64 5.68
CA TYR A 82 -7.78 10.24 6.00
C TYR A 82 -7.51 9.86 7.46
N HIS A 83 -7.32 10.84 8.33
CA HIS A 83 -7.21 10.59 9.76
C HIS A 83 -8.39 9.73 10.24
N GLY A 84 -8.08 8.54 10.77
CA GLY A 84 -9.05 7.63 11.34
C GLY A 84 -9.87 6.85 10.30
N LYS A 85 -9.48 6.90 9.02
CA LYS A 85 -10.21 6.23 7.92
C LYS A 85 -9.36 5.13 7.28
N TRP A 86 -10.05 4.09 6.83
CA TRP A 86 -9.47 3.06 5.96
C TRP A 86 -9.58 3.48 4.50
N VAL A 87 -8.47 3.41 3.78
CA VAL A 87 -8.43 3.48 2.33
C VAL A 87 -8.26 2.06 1.81
N ARG A 88 -9.20 1.60 0.98
CA ARG A 88 -9.20 0.25 0.41
C ARG A 88 -8.80 0.31 -1.04
N LEU A 89 -7.80 -0.49 -1.41
CA LEU A 89 -7.23 -0.58 -2.75
C LEU A 89 -7.43 -1.99 -3.28
N LEU A 90 -7.52 -2.11 -4.60
CA LEU A 90 -7.53 -3.37 -5.30
C LEU A 90 -6.34 -3.41 -6.25
N VAL A 91 -5.51 -4.44 -6.15
CA VAL A 91 -4.39 -4.67 -7.08
C VAL A 91 -4.77 -5.83 -7.97
N THR A 92 -4.71 -5.64 -9.29
CA THR A 92 -4.88 -6.70 -10.27
C THR A 92 -3.49 -7.11 -10.78
N LEU A 93 -3.12 -8.36 -10.51
CA LEU A 93 -1.87 -8.94 -10.97
C LEU A 93 -1.96 -9.30 -12.46
N PRO A 94 -0.91 -9.06 -13.25
CA PRO A 94 -0.92 -9.41 -14.66
C PRO A 94 -0.82 -10.94 -14.84
N PRO A 95 -1.16 -11.47 -16.03
CA PRO A 95 -1.07 -12.90 -16.31
C PRO A 95 0.36 -13.48 -16.24
N ASP A 96 1.39 -12.65 -16.40
CA ASP A 96 2.81 -13.00 -16.38
C ASP A 96 3.48 -12.65 -15.04
N TYR A 97 2.70 -12.44 -13.97
CA TYR A 97 3.23 -12.10 -12.66
C TYR A 97 4.20 -13.16 -12.12
N ALA A 98 5.45 -12.78 -11.87
CA ALA A 98 6.51 -13.70 -11.46
C ALA A 98 6.59 -13.95 -9.94
N GLY A 99 5.69 -13.34 -9.15
CA GLY A 99 5.78 -13.37 -7.70
C GLY A 99 6.75 -12.33 -7.12
N GLY A 100 6.66 -12.11 -5.81
CA GLY A 100 7.63 -11.28 -5.09
C GLY A 100 7.06 -10.56 -3.87
N GLN A 101 7.94 -9.81 -3.22
CA GLN A 101 7.57 -9.00 -2.07
C GLN A 101 6.99 -7.67 -2.51
N TRP A 102 5.73 -7.44 -2.15
CA TRP A 102 5.11 -6.13 -2.23
C TRP A 102 5.45 -5.31 -0.99
N GLN A 103 5.67 -4.01 -1.20
CA GLN A 103 6.01 -3.08 -0.14
C GLN A 103 5.05 -1.89 -0.15
N ILE A 104 5.01 -1.18 0.97
CA ILE A 104 4.40 0.14 1.09
C ILE A 104 5.51 1.15 1.30
N ALA A 105 5.53 2.18 0.48
CA ALA A 105 6.37 3.35 0.70
C ALA A 105 5.56 4.46 1.36
N TRP A 106 6.16 5.04 2.40
CA TRP A 106 5.73 6.26 3.07
C TRP A 106 6.71 7.36 2.72
N ASP A 107 6.19 8.44 2.16
CA ASP A 107 6.95 9.56 1.62
C ASP A 107 6.40 10.85 2.26
N SER A 108 7.22 11.58 3.00
CA SER A 108 6.84 12.83 3.66
C SER A 108 7.87 13.94 3.42
N THR A 109 7.41 15.19 3.33
CA THR A 109 8.30 16.35 3.23
C THR A 109 9.03 16.67 4.53
N ALA A 110 8.57 16.14 5.66
CA ALA A 110 9.21 16.26 6.96
C ALA A 110 9.30 14.88 7.64
N ALA A 111 10.30 14.70 8.50
CA ALA A 111 10.36 13.52 9.35
C ALA A 111 9.09 13.44 10.22
N PRO A 112 8.30 12.35 10.17
CA PRO A 112 7.18 12.18 11.07
C PRO A 112 7.68 12.09 12.51
N ALA A 113 6.84 12.46 13.48
CA ALA A 113 7.14 12.18 14.88
C ALA A 113 7.35 10.66 15.05
N ALA A 114 8.28 10.26 15.94
CA ALA A 114 8.56 8.85 16.19
C ALA A 114 7.36 8.05 16.72
N THR A 115 6.27 8.75 17.09
CA THR A 115 5.00 8.19 17.56
C THR A 115 3.96 8.03 16.44
N THR A 116 4.25 8.43 15.21
CA THR A 116 3.31 8.23 14.10
C THR A 116 3.25 6.74 13.74
N LEU A 117 2.04 6.19 13.78
CA LEU A 117 1.77 4.80 13.41
C LEU A 117 1.08 4.77 12.04
N MET A 118 1.26 3.68 11.31
CA MET A 118 0.44 3.33 10.16
C MET A 118 0.02 1.87 10.30
N THR A 119 -1.25 1.57 10.06
CA THR A 119 -1.74 0.18 10.06
C THR A 119 -2.06 -0.22 8.63
N THR A 120 -1.55 -1.38 8.22
CA THR A 120 -1.69 -1.88 6.85
C THR A 120 -2.26 -3.29 6.89
N THR A 121 -3.13 -3.61 5.95
CA THR A 121 -3.70 -4.94 5.76
C THR A 121 -3.62 -5.31 4.30
N ALA A 122 -3.32 -6.56 4.01
CA ALA A 122 -3.44 -7.09 2.67
C ALA A 122 -3.99 -8.50 2.74
N THR A 123 -4.83 -8.85 1.76
CA THR A 123 -5.38 -10.20 1.62
C THR A 123 -5.48 -10.57 0.15
N LEU A 124 -5.26 -11.84 -0.17
CA LEU A 124 -5.39 -12.37 -1.53
C LEU A 124 -6.85 -12.70 -1.81
N ILE A 125 -7.36 -12.27 -2.97
CA ILE A 125 -8.72 -12.57 -3.43
C ILE A 125 -8.65 -13.67 -4.49
N GLY A 126 -9.46 -14.73 -4.31
CA GLY A 126 -9.55 -15.84 -5.25
C GLY A 126 -8.50 -16.92 -5.02
N LYS A 127 -8.54 -17.57 -3.84
CA LYS A 127 -7.64 -18.70 -3.51
C LYS A 127 -7.62 -19.74 -4.64
N PRO A 128 -6.45 -20.30 -5.00
CA PRO A 128 -6.40 -21.49 -5.84
C PRO A 128 -7.08 -22.64 -5.07
N VAL A 129 -8.21 -23.11 -5.58
CA VAL A 129 -8.76 -24.40 -5.16
C VAL A 129 -7.90 -25.44 -5.87
N GLN A 130 -6.99 -26.09 -5.14
CA GLN A 130 -6.36 -27.31 -5.66
C GLN A 130 -7.45 -28.38 -5.73
N LEU A 131 -7.84 -28.77 -6.94
CA LEU A 131 -8.56 -30.02 -7.15
C LEU A 131 -7.57 -31.16 -6.89
N ILE A 132 -7.79 -31.92 -5.81
CA ILE A 132 -7.11 -33.19 -5.59
C ILE A 132 -7.69 -34.16 -6.64
N THR A 133 -6.93 -34.46 -7.69
CA THR A 133 -7.24 -35.57 -8.58
C THR A 133 -6.81 -36.86 -7.89
N GLY A 134 -7.79 -37.62 -7.39
CA GLY A 134 -7.61 -39.01 -6.93
C GLY A 134 -7.88 -40.00 -8.05
#